data_AF-A0A556N253-F1
#
_entry.id   AF-A0A556N253-F1
#
_cell.length_a   1.000
_cell.length_b   1.000
_cell.length_c   1.000
_cell.angle_alpha   90.00
_cell.angle_beta   90.00
_cell.angle_gamma   90.00
#
_symmetry.space_group_name_H-M   'P 1'
#
loop_
_entity.id
_entity.type
_entity.pdbx_description
1 polymer ?
#
loop_
_entity_poly.entity_id
_entity_poly.type
_entity_poly.pdbx_seq_one_letter_code
_entity_poly.pdbx_strand_id
1 'polypeptide(L)'
;MKLRILAFPVFFGLILTSCGEDSICDCIRASDELNAKYDELRTKALSNKGQKEVKELIKTKKAKCKEFEQMSGPEMMKRKASCK
;
A
#
# COMPACT_ATOMS: atom_id res chain seq x y z
N MET A 1 -11.88 -13.58 49.64
CA MET A 1 -10.48 -13.19 49.40
C MET A 1 -10.39 -12.51 48.03
N LYS A 2 -9.76 -11.33 47.99
CA LYS A 2 -9.48 -10.57 46.77
C LYS A 2 -8.35 -11.25 45.99
N LEU A 3 -8.49 -11.40 44.67
CA LEU A 3 -7.32 -11.52 43.78
C LEU A 3 -7.60 -10.81 42.46
N ARG A 4 -7.05 -9.59 42.35
CA ARG A 4 -6.92 -8.81 41.12
C ARG A 4 -5.85 -9.47 40.26
N ILE A 5 -6.19 -9.89 39.04
CA ILE A 5 -5.22 -10.09 37.97
C ILE A 5 -5.79 -9.46 36.69
N LEU A 6 -5.29 -8.27 36.40
CA LEU A 6 -5.29 -7.68 35.07
C LEU A 6 -4.49 -8.61 34.15
N ALA A 7 -5.17 -9.31 33.24
CA ALA A 7 -4.51 -10.01 32.15
C ALA A 7 -5.29 -9.73 30.87
N PHE A 8 -4.88 -8.66 30.20
CA PHE A 8 -5.25 -8.32 28.84
C PHE A 8 -4.83 -9.50 27.94
N PRO A 9 -5.73 -10.28 27.33
CA PRO A 9 -5.29 -11.20 26.32
C PRO A 9 -5.07 -10.35 25.08
N VAL A 10 -3.83 -9.89 24.90
CA VAL A 10 -3.28 -9.55 23.58
C VAL A 10 -3.28 -10.86 22.80
N PHE A 11 -4.45 -11.21 22.28
CA PHE A 11 -4.61 -12.27 21.30
C PHE A 11 -4.05 -11.69 20.00
N PHE A 12 -2.74 -11.81 19.90
CA PHE A 12 -1.90 -11.49 18.77
C PHE A 12 -2.35 -12.37 17.60
N GLY A 13 -3.40 -11.92 16.92
CA GLY A 13 -3.88 -12.48 15.67
C GLY A 13 -2.91 -12.15 14.54
N LEU A 14 -1.70 -12.71 14.60
CA LEU A 14 -0.75 -12.68 13.50
C LEU A 14 -1.05 -13.86 12.58
N ILE A 15 -2.19 -13.77 11.92
CA ILE A 15 -2.53 -14.60 10.76
C ILE A 15 -1.58 -14.16 9.63
N LEU A 16 -0.46 -14.86 9.51
CA LEU A 16 0.40 -14.84 8.34
C LEU A 16 -0.36 -15.46 7.16
N THR A 17 -1.17 -14.64 6.48
CA THR A 17 -1.72 -14.98 5.17
C THR A 17 -0.66 -14.64 4.12
N SER A 18 0.31 -15.54 3.94
CA SER A 18 1.17 -15.54 2.75
C SER A 18 0.82 -16.75 1.89
N CYS A 19 -0.09 -16.54 0.94
CA CYS A 19 -0.23 -17.37 -0.25
C CYS A 19 -1.06 -16.62 -1.28
N GLY A 20 -0.35 -15.95 -2.17
CA GLY A 20 -0.87 -15.15 -3.26
C GLY A 20 0.26 -14.18 -3.60
N GLU A 21 0.68 -14.17 -4.86
CA GLU A 21 1.69 -13.26 -5.40
C GLU A 21 1.64 -11.91 -4.66
N ASP A 22 2.77 -11.53 -4.04
CA ASP A 22 2.86 -10.53 -2.98
C ASP A 22 1.92 -9.33 -3.24
N SER A 23 0.79 -9.25 -2.52
CA SER A 23 -0.18 -8.15 -2.65
C SER A 23 0.45 -6.76 -2.42
N ILE A 24 1.60 -6.74 -1.75
CA ILE A 24 2.46 -5.57 -1.62
C ILE A 24 3.12 -5.15 -2.94
N CYS A 25 3.51 -6.10 -3.80
CA CYS A 25 4.04 -5.82 -5.14
C CYS A 25 2.96 -5.22 -6.05
N ASP A 26 1.70 -5.62 -5.89
CA ASP A 26 0.56 -4.99 -6.58
C ASP A 26 0.35 -3.54 -6.17
N CYS A 27 0.49 -3.26 -4.86
CA CYS A 27 0.50 -1.91 -4.34
C CYS A 27 1.67 -1.09 -4.91
N ILE A 28 2.87 -1.66 -4.94
CA ILE A 28 4.07 -1.01 -5.46
C ILE A 28 3.91 -0.69 -6.95
N ARG A 29 3.47 -1.65 -7.77
CA ARG A 29 3.20 -1.44 -9.20
C ARG A 29 2.18 -0.33 -9.44
N ALA A 30 1.07 -0.35 -8.71
CA ALA A 30 0.06 0.71 -8.82
C ALA A 30 0.59 2.09 -8.40
N SER A 31 1.50 2.14 -7.42
CA SER A 31 2.18 3.38 -7.05
C SER A 31 3.16 3.86 -8.12
N ASP A 32 3.90 2.95 -8.75
CA ASP A 32 4.85 3.28 -9.81
C ASP A 32 4.12 3.74 -11.09
N GLU A 33 2.99 3.13 -11.45
CA GLU A 33 2.12 3.59 -12.54
C GLU A 33 1.59 5.01 -12.31
N LEU A 34 1.15 5.30 -11.08
CA LEU A 34 0.71 6.64 -10.70
C LEU A 34 1.85 7.66 -10.81
N ASN A 35 3.04 7.31 -10.33
CA ASN A 35 4.21 8.18 -10.40
C ASN A 35 4.62 8.45 -11.86
N ALA A 36 4.66 7.41 -12.70
CA ALA A 36 4.98 7.56 -14.13
C ALA A 36 3.99 8.50 -14.84
N LYS A 37 2.70 8.43 -14.48
CA LYS A 37 1.70 9.37 -15.00
C LYS A 37 1.87 10.79 -14.48
N TYR A 38 2.25 10.97 -13.22
CA TYR A 38 2.59 12.31 -12.73
C TYR A 38 3.82 12.88 -13.44
N ASP A 39 4.84 12.07 -13.73
CA ASP A 39 6.02 12.50 -14.47
C ASP A 39 5.69 12.84 -15.93
N GLU A 40 4.83 12.05 -16.59
CA GLU A 40 4.31 12.36 -17.92
C GLU A 40 3.55 13.70 -17.92
N LEU A 41 2.73 13.95 -16.90
CA LEU A 41 1.96 15.18 -16.75
C LEU A 41 2.79 16.38 -16.28
N ARG A 42 3.99 16.15 -15.73
CA ARG A 42 4.93 17.24 -15.39
C ARG A 42 5.53 17.86 -16.65
N THR A 43 5.67 17.06 -17.71
CA THR A 43 6.25 17.48 -18.99
C THR A 43 5.21 17.91 -20.03
N LYS A 44 3.95 17.47 -19.87
CA LYS A 44 2.83 17.81 -20.77
C LYS A 44 1.71 18.51 -19.99
N ALA A 45 1.13 19.59 -20.53
CA ALA A 45 0.00 20.26 -19.90
C ALA A 45 -1.15 19.28 -19.60
N LEU A 46 -1.66 19.28 -18.35
CA LEU A 46 -2.74 18.37 -17.94
C LEU A 46 -3.98 18.57 -18.81
N SER A 47 -4.28 17.59 -19.66
CA SER A 47 -5.58 17.49 -20.30
C SER A 47 -6.63 16.96 -19.33
N ASN A 48 -7.91 17.24 -19.58
CA ASN A 48 -9.03 16.66 -18.84
C ASN A 48 -9.00 15.12 -18.80
N LYS A 49 -8.42 14.48 -19.83
CA LYS A 49 -8.23 13.03 -19.87
C LYS A 49 -7.16 12.58 -18.86
N GLY A 50 -6.04 13.28 -18.78
CA GLY A 50 -4.97 13.01 -17.81
C GLY A 50 -5.45 13.15 -16.35
N GLN A 51 -6.30 14.13 -16.06
CA GLN A 51 -6.90 14.27 -14.72
C GLN A 51 -7.78 13.08 -14.33
N LYS A 52 -8.58 12.55 -15.28
CA LYS A 52 -9.41 11.36 -15.04
C LYS A 52 -8.55 10.12 -14.82
N GLU A 53 -7.51 9.93 -15.63
CA GLU A 53 -6.58 8.79 -15.50
C GLU A 53 -5.86 8.81 -14.14
N VAL A 54 -5.34 9.96 -13.71
CA VAL A 54 -4.72 10.11 -12.38
C VAL A 54 -5.71 9.78 -11.25
N LYS A 55 -6.96 10.25 -11.36
CA LYS A 55 -7.99 9.98 -10.34
C LYS A 55 -8.30 8.50 -10.21
N GLU A 56 -8.37 7.77 -11.32
CA GLU A 56 -8.55 6.32 -11.29
C GLU A 56 -7.32 5.60 -10.74
N LEU A 57 -6.11 6.02 -11.10
CA LEU A 57 -4.87 5.45 -10.55
C LEU A 57 -4.73 5.66 -9.04
N ILE A 58 -5.15 6.82 -8.52
CA ILE A 58 -5.20 7.07 -7.06
C ILE A 58 -6.14 6.08 -6.37
N LYS A 59 -7.33 5.84 -6.93
CA LYS A 59 -8.29 4.87 -6.35
C LYS A 59 -7.71 3.46 -6.38
N THR A 60 -7.11 3.06 -7.50
CA THR A 60 -6.49 1.74 -7.67
C THR A 60 -5.35 1.55 -6.68
N LYS A 61 -4.46 2.55 -6.53
CA LYS A 61 -3.42 2.53 -5.51
C LYS A 61 -4.01 2.38 -4.12
N LYS A 62 -5.01 3.19 -3.76
CA LYS A 62 -5.63 3.13 -2.42
C LYS A 62 -6.27 1.78 -2.12
N ALA A 63 -6.92 1.16 -3.10
CA ALA A 63 -7.53 -0.15 -2.94
C ALA A 63 -6.47 -1.24 -2.74
N LYS A 64 -5.40 -1.24 -3.56
CA LYS A 64 -4.32 -2.25 -3.50
C LYS A 64 -3.37 -2.04 -2.33
N CYS A 65 -3.21 -0.80 -1.87
CA CYS A 65 -2.27 -0.43 -0.81
C CYS A 65 -2.88 -0.36 0.58
N LYS A 66 -4.20 -0.57 0.75
CA LYS A 66 -4.93 -0.32 2.00
C LYS A 66 -4.29 -1.00 3.22
N GLU A 67 -3.79 -2.20 3.05
CA GLU A 67 -3.16 -3.01 4.11
C GLU A 67 -1.71 -2.59 4.41
N PHE A 68 -1.12 -1.78 3.53
CA PHE A 68 0.26 -1.31 3.60
C PHE A 68 0.38 0.20 3.90
N GLU A 69 -0.73 0.94 4.02
CA GLU A 69 -0.72 2.40 4.28
C GLU A 69 -0.03 2.75 5.61
N GLN A 70 -0.06 1.86 6.59
CA GLN A 70 0.57 2.04 7.90
C GLN A 70 2.01 1.54 7.95
N MET A 71 2.52 1.00 6.85
CA MET A 71 3.88 0.46 6.78
C MET A 71 4.91 1.60 6.79
N SER A 72 5.99 1.40 7.55
CA SER A 72 7.07 2.39 7.59
C SER A 72 7.79 2.46 6.24
N GLY A 73 8.26 3.66 5.87
CA GLY A 73 9.04 3.87 4.64
C GLY A 73 10.21 2.87 4.46
N PRO A 74 11.03 2.61 5.50
CA PRO A 74 12.11 1.61 5.40
C PRO A 74 11.62 0.19 5.11
N GLU A 75 10.49 -0.22 5.68
CA GLU A 75 9.90 -1.55 5.44
C GLU A 75 9.32 -1.65 4.03
N MET A 76 8.63 -0.62 3.55
CA MET A 76 8.18 -0.53 2.16
C MET A 76 9.34 -0.64 1.17
N MET A 77 10.48 -0.01 1.44
CA MET A 77 11.67 -0.09 0.58
C MET A 77 12.27 -1.50 0.55
N LYS A 78 12.31 -2.20 1.69
CA LYS A 78 12.76 -3.60 1.74
C LYS A 78 11.85 -4.51 0.92
N ARG A 79 10.53 -4.32 1.05
CA ARG A 79 9.52 -5.09 0.30
C ARG A 79 9.52 -4.75 -1.19
N LYS A 80 9.81 -3.50 -1.55
CA LYS A 80 10.00 -3.10 -2.95
C LYS A 80 11.19 -3.80 -3.60
N ALA A 81 12.28 -4.01 -2.86
CA ALA A 81 13.43 -4.75 -3.38
C ALA A 81 13.14 -6.23 -3.66
N SER A 82 12.12 -6.83 -3.01
CA SER A 82 11.69 -8.20 -3.26
C SER A 82 10.68 -8.34 -4.41
N CYS A 83 10.07 -7.25 -4.87
CA CYS A 83 9.17 -7.21 -6.03
C CYS A 83 9.98 -7.07 -7.32
N LYS A 84 10.56 -8.18 -7.79
CA LYS A 84 11.31 -8.24 -9.05
C LYS A 84 10.39 -8.48 -10.25
#